data_AF-A0A1Z8N0A7-F1
#
_entry.id   AF-A0A1Z8N0A7-F1
#
_cell.length_a   1.000
_cell.length_b   1.000
_cell.length_c   1.000
_cell.angle_alpha   90.00
_cell.angle_beta   90.00
_cell.angle_gamma   90.00
#
_symmetry.space_group_name_H-M   'P 1'
#
loop_
_entity.id
_entity.type
_entity.pdbx_description
1 polymer ?
#
loop_
_entity_poly.entity_id
_entity_poly.type
_entity_poly.pdbx_seq_one_letter_code
_entity_poly.pdbx_strand_id
1 'polypeptide(L)'
;MNQLAQKSQIPWWLTLIIVIETLPMFLGPIAALNNPTFMGGPSATEVGFSAWIYTARNVAVGIAFIVAYCLRNAPMLFILIVIRLLTDLVDGPAFLLFGMASNEIRVMAIFLIGYYIPALIALRYLWKQMTASER
;
A
#
# COMPACT_ATOMS: atom_id res chain seq x y z
N MET A 1 16.31 7.37 27.76
CA MET A 1 16.49 6.14 26.97
C MET A 1 15.83 6.36 25.61
N ASN A 2 16.58 6.25 24.52
CA ASN A 2 16.03 6.46 23.16
C ASN A 2 15.07 5.31 22.83
N GLN A 3 13.77 5.55 22.96
CA GLN A 3 12.73 4.60 22.53
C GLN A 3 12.79 4.30 21.02
N LEU A 4 13.51 5.12 20.24
CA LEU A 4 13.80 4.90 18.82
C LEU A 4 14.78 3.74 18.54
N ALA A 5 15.42 3.16 19.56
CA ALA A 5 16.45 2.12 19.39
C ALA A 5 15.95 0.68 19.56
N GLN A 6 14.70 0.46 20.01
CA GLN A 6 14.18 -0.88 20.19
C GLN A 6 13.71 -1.43 18.83
N LYS A 7 14.59 -2.20 18.16
CA LYS A 7 14.27 -2.86 16.89
C LYS A 7 13.06 -3.76 17.07
N SER A 8 11.97 -3.47 16.37
CA SER A 8 10.78 -4.31 16.36
C SER A 8 11.14 -5.73 15.89
N GLN A 9 10.61 -6.73 16.60
CA GLN A 9 10.57 -8.09 16.09
C GLN A 9 9.48 -8.14 15.02
N ILE A 10 9.90 -8.27 13.76
CA ILE A 10 9.01 -8.44 12.61
C ILE A 10 8.95 -9.93 12.29
N PRO A 11 7.84 -10.64 12.59
CA PRO A 11 7.70 -12.05 12.24
C PRO A 11 7.56 -12.23 10.73
N TRP A 12 7.92 -13.40 10.21
CA TRP A 12 7.92 -13.70 8.78
C TRP A 12 6.57 -13.43 8.09
N TRP A 13 5.45 -13.69 8.77
CA TRP A 13 4.11 -13.45 8.22
C TRP A 13 3.81 -11.95 8.08
N LEU A 14 4.37 -11.10 8.96
CA LEU A 14 4.24 -9.65 8.86
C LEU A 14 5.10 -9.12 7.70
N THR A 15 6.29 -9.70 7.48
CA THR A 15 7.08 -9.43 6.27
C THR A 15 6.28 -9.75 5.02
N LEU A 16 5.57 -10.88 4.98
CA LEU A 16 4.73 -11.24 3.85
C LEU A 16 3.62 -10.21 3.60
N ILE A 17 2.93 -9.77 4.66
CA ILE A 17 1.92 -8.69 4.53
C ILE A 17 2.56 -7.41 4.02
N ILE A 18 3.70 -6.98 4.58
CA ILE A 18 4.39 -5.77 4.13
C ILE A 18 4.77 -5.87 2.65
N VAL A 19 5.25 -7.03 2.18
CA VAL A 19 5.53 -7.24 0.76
C VAL A 19 4.27 -7.12 -0.08
N ILE A 20 3.15 -7.73 0.35
CA ILE A 20 1.86 -7.62 -0.34
C ILE A 20 1.39 -6.16 -0.43
N GLU A 21 1.51 -5.38 0.64
CA GLU A 21 1.14 -3.95 0.67
C GLU A 21 2.07 -3.08 -0.19
N THR A 22 3.36 -3.43 -0.24
CA THR A 22 4.39 -2.59 -0.87
C THR A 22 4.54 -2.88 -2.37
N LEU A 23 4.37 -4.13 -2.79
CA LEU A 23 4.62 -4.55 -4.18
C LEU A 23 3.73 -3.83 -5.23
N PRO A 24 2.42 -3.60 -4.99
CA PRO A 24 1.57 -2.83 -5.89
C PRO A 24 2.02 -1.38 -6.06
N MET A 25 2.76 -0.82 -5.09
CA MET A 25 3.30 0.53 -5.17
C MET A 25 4.37 0.69 -6.25
N PHE A 26 4.87 -0.42 -6.80
CA PHE A 26 5.79 -0.42 -7.94
C PHE A 26 5.11 -0.98 -9.19
N LEU A 27 4.34 -2.07 -9.06
CA LEU A 27 3.63 -2.66 -10.20
C LEU A 27 2.56 -1.72 -10.78
N GLY A 28 1.80 -1.04 -9.93
CA GLY A 28 0.78 -0.08 -10.35
C GLY A 28 1.40 1.06 -11.17
N PRO A 29 2.45 1.74 -10.70
CA PRO A 29 3.14 2.77 -11.49
C PRO A 29 3.73 2.26 -12.81
N ILE A 30 4.31 1.06 -12.83
CA ILE A 30 4.76 0.44 -14.08
C ILE A 30 3.59 0.27 -15.04
N ALA A 31 2.44 -0.22 -14.57
CA ALA A 31 1.24 -0.34 -15.39
C ALA A 31 0.72 1.03 -15.86
N ALA A 32 0.71 2.04 -14.98
CA ALA A 32 0.23 3.39 -15.29
C ALA A 32 1.06 4.09 -16.36
N LEU A 33 2.37 3.92 -16.35
CA LEU A 33 3.28 4.57 -17.29
C LEU A 33 3.45 3.81 -18.61
N ASN A 34 3.10 2.52 -18.66
CA ASN A 34 3.19 1.70 -19.89
C ASN A 34 1.84 1.43 -20.54
N ASN A 35 0.72 1.73 -19.87
CA ASN A 35 -0.61 1.57 -20.41
C ASN A 35 -1.44 2.86 -20.20
N PRO A 36 -1.60 3.69 -21.25
CA PRO A 36 -2.41 4.91 -21.22
C PRO A 36 -3.82 4.71 -20.64
N THR A 37 -4.43 3.54 -20.87
CA THR A 37 -5.80 3.27 -20.44
C THR A 37 -5.94 3.03 -18.93
N PHE A 38 -4.84 2.74 -18.23
CA PHE A 38 -4.86 2.42 -16.80
C PHE A 38 -5.27 3.61 -15.91
N MET A 39 -4.85 4.83 -16.28
CA MET A 39 -5.16 6.08 -15.54
C MET A 39 -5.81 7.17 -16.42
N GLY A 40 -5.89 6.95 -17.73
CA GLY A 40 -6.54 7.85 -18.68
C GLY A 40 -7.95 7.40 -19.12
N GLY A 41 -8.38 6.22 -18.70
CA GLY A 41 -9.66 5.62 -19.09
C GLY A 41 -9.62 4.87 -20.44
N PRO A 42 -10.73 4.25 -20.86
CA PRO A 42 -10.73 3.26 -21.95
C PRO A 42 -10.26 3.78 -23.30
N SER A 43 -10.39 5.08 -23.56
CA SER A 43 -10.05 5.72 -24.84
C SER A 43 -8.72 6.47 -24.83
N ALA A 44 -7.95 6.42 -23.74
CA ALA A 44 -6.69 7.13 -23.66
C ALA A 44 -5.61 6.49 -24.55
N THR A 45 -4.97 7.32 -25.37
CA THR A 45 -3.88 6.91 -26.26
C THR A 45 -2.50 7.33 -25.75
N GLU A 46 -2.45 8.22 -24.76
CA GLU A 46 -1.21 8.77 -24.21
C GLU A 46 -1.22 8.77 -22.67
N VAL A 47 -0.03 8.71 -22.08
CA VAL A 47 0.16 8.75 -20.62
C VAL A 47 -0.06 10.19 -20.14
N GLY A 48 -1.17 10.41 -19.44
CA GLY A 48 -1.53 11.71 -18.91
C GLY A 48 -0.86 12.07 -17.59
N PHE A 49 -1.09 13.31 -17.15
CA PHE A 49 -0.62 13.83 -15.86
C PHE A 49 -1.07 12.99 -14.65
N SER A 50 -2.28 12.43 -14.69
CA SER A 50 -2.82 11.57 -13.63
C SER A 50 -1.93 10.34 -13.36
N ALA A 51 -1.39 9.72 -14.41
CA ALA A 51 -0.50 8.57 -14.30
C ALA A 51 0.82 8.94 -13.60
N TRP A 52 1.36 10.14 -13.87
CA TRP A 52 2.57 10.63 -13.22
C TRP A 52 2.36 10.94 -11.73
N ILE A 53 1.25 11.58 -11.38
CA ILE A 53 0.91 11.85 -9.97
C ILE A 53 0.66 10.53 -9.21
N TYR A 54 -0.08 9.61 -9.82
CA TYR A 54 -0.28 8.27 -9.26
C TYR A 54 1.06 7.55 -9.04
N THR A 55 1.96 7.62 -10.01
CA THR A 55 3.31 7.02 -9.94
C THR A 55 4.10 7.63 -8.80
N ALA A 56 4.21 8.96 -8.75
CA ALA A 56 4.97 9.66 -7.72
C ALA A 56 4.46 9.33 -6.32
N ARG A 57 3.14 9.34 -6.11
CA ARG A 57 2.50 9.00 -4.83
C ARG A 57 2.84 7.58 -4.40
N ASN A 58 2.63 6.59 -5.28
CA ASN A 58 2.84 5.18 -4.94
C ASN A 58 4.33 4.88 -4.70
N VAL A 59 5.23 5.32 -5.59
CA VAL A 59 6.67 5.07 -5.44
C VAL A 59 7.21 5.73 -4.16
N ALA A 60 6.79 6.95 -3.84
CA ALA A 60 7.20 7.62 -2.60
C ALA A 60 6.81 6.82 -1.35
N VAL A 61 5.56 6.35 -1.28
CA VAL A 61 5.08 5.52 -0.16
C VAL A 61 5.79 4.16 -0.15
N GLY A 62 6.04 3.56 -1.31
CA GLY A 62 6.74 2.27 -1.44
C GLY A 62 8.18 2.33 -0.93
N ILE A 63 8.90 3.40 -1.28
CA ILE A 63 10.24 3.67 -0.74
C ILE A 63 10.17 3.88 0.77
N ALA A 64 9.18 4.63 1.27
CA ALA A 64 9.01 4.84 2.71
C ALA A 64 8.76 3.51 3.46
N PHE A 65 7.99 2.58 2.88
CA PHE A 65 7.78 1.24 3.42
C PHE A 65 9.07 0.43 3.49
N ILE A 66 9.87 0.43 2.42
CA ILE A 66 11.17 -0.27 2.39
C ILE A 66 12.08 0.29 3.48
N VAL A 67 12.16 1.62 3.60
CA VAL A 67 12.97 2.28 4.64
C VAL A 67 12.47 1.90 6.03
N ALA A 68 11.17 2.02 6.30
CA ALA A 68 10.57 1.68 7.60
C ALA A 68 10.82 0.20 7.98
N TYR A 69 10.71 -0.70 7.01
CA TYR A 69 10.98 -2.12 7.19
C TYR A 69 12.46 -2.41 7.48
N CYS A 70 13.38 -1.83 6.71
CA CYS A 70 14.83 -1.98 6.91
C CYS A 70 15.27 -1.42 8.27
N LEU A 71 14.68 -0.31 8.72
CA LEU A 71 14.91 0.27 10.03
C LEU A 71 14.24 -0.52 11.18
N ARG A 72 13.36 -1.47 10.85
CA ARG A 72 12.52 -2.21 11.80
C ARG A 72 11.74 -1.28 12.73
N ASN A 73 11.19 -0.21 12.17
CA ASN A 73 10.46 0.82 12.91
C ASN A 73 8.95 0.53 12.88
N ALA A 74 8.42 -0.05 13.97
CA ALA A 74 7.02 -0.41 14.08
C ALA A 74 6.05 0.79 13.99
N PRO A 75 6.28 1.93 14.69
CA PRO A 75 5.46 3.12 14.52
C PRO A 75 5.40 3.63 13.09
N MET A 76 6.53 3.64 12.38
CA MET A 76 6.59 4.10 10.99
C MET A 76 5.83 3.15 10.06
N LEU A 77 6.02 1.84 10.21
CA LEU A 77 5.24 0.84 9.47
C LEU A 77 3.75 0.97 9.76
N PHE A 78 3.36 1.21 11.02
CA PHE A 78 1.96 1.39 11.40
C PHE A 78 1.34 2.58 10.67
N ILE A 79 1.99 3.75 10.73
CA ILE A 79 1.50 4.96 10.05
C ILE A 79 1.40 4.74 8.54
N LEU A 80 2.42 4.13 7.92
CA LEU A 80 2.42 3.87 6.48
C LEU A 80 1.29 2.91 6.06
N ILE A 81 1.02 1.87 6.84
CA ILE A 81 -0.11 0.96 6.59
C ILE A 81 -1.45 1.67 6.77
N VAL A 82 -1.59 2.58 7.74
CA VAL A 82 -2.81 3.40 7.88
C VAL A 82 -3.02 4.26 6.65
N ILE A 83 -1.99 5.02 6.22
CA ILE A 83 -2.07 5.87 5.03
C ILE A 83 -2.45 5.01 3.82
N ARG A 84 -1.84 3.84 3.68
CA ARG A 84 -2.11 2.92 2.58
C ARG A 84 -3.56 2.42 2.58
N LEU A 85 -4.05 1.95 3.72
CA LEU A 85 -5.42 1.50 3.87
C LEU A 85 -6.42 2.60 3.49
N LEU A 86 -6.17 3.84 3.91
CA LEU A 86 -7.01 4.98 3.55
C LEU A 86 -6.97 5.29 2.06
N THR A 87 -5.79 5.27 1.43
CA THR A 87 -5.68 5.49 -0.01
C THR A 87 -6.35 4.37 -0.81
N ASP A 88 -6.20 3.11 -0.39
CA ASP A 88 -6.77 1.97 -1.08
C ASP A 88 -8.30 1.94 -0.96
N LEU A 89 -8.84 2.39 0.18
CA LEU A 89 -10.27 2.55 0.39
C LEU A 89 -10.91 3.57 -0.57
N VAL A 90 -10.12 4.52 -1.08
CA VAL A 90 -10.56 5.48 -2.11
C VAL A 90 -10.28 4.93 -3.51
N ASP A 91 -9.09 4.39 -3.74
CA ASP A 91 -8.65 3.89 -5.04
C ASP A 91 -9.55 2.73 -5.52
N GLY A 92 -9.84 1.74 -4.67
CA GLY A 92 -10.65 0.56 -5.05
C GLY A 92 -12.02 0.92 -5.62
N PRO A 93 -12.85 1.69 -4.90
CA PRO A 93 -14.11 2.21 -5.43
C PRO A 93 -13.93 3.09 -6.67
N ALA A 94 -12.89 3.92 -6.74
CA ALA A 94 -12.63 4.73 -7.93
C ALA A 94 -12.37 3.86 -9.17
N PHE A 95 -11.60 2.78 -9.05
CA PHE A 95 -11.38 1.84 -10.16
C PHE A 95 -12.69 1.22 -10.69
N LEU A 96 -13.66 0.96 -9.81
CA LEU A 96 -14.97 0.43 -10.19
C LEU A 96 -15.86 1.53 -10.81
N LEU A 97 -15.98 2.69 -10.14
CA LEU A 97 -16.85 3.79 -10.56
C LEU A 97 -16.46 4.36 -11.93
N PHE A 98 -15.17 4.43 -12.23
CA PHE A 98 -14.67 4.96 -13.50
C PHE A 98 -14.49 3.88 -14.58
N GLY A 99 -14.99 2.65 -14.35
CA GLY A 99 -14.93 1.57 -15.35
C GLY A 99 -13.50 1.15 -15.71
N MET A 100 -12.54 1.38 -14.82
CA MET A 100 -11.13 1.01 -15.03
C MET A 100 -10.86 -0.47 -14.71
N ALA A 101 -11.84 -1.16 -14.11
CA ALA A 101 -11.78 -2.58 -13.84
C ALA A 101 -12.23 -3.41 -15.07
N SER A 102 -11.31 -4.20 -15.64
CA SER A 102 -11.67 -5.20 -16.66
C SER A 102 -12.52 -6.36 -16.11
N ASN A 103 -12.46 -6.59 -14.80
CA ASN A 103 -13.31 -7.52 -14.08
C ASN A 103 -13.51 -7.01 -12.65
N GLU A 104 -14.71 -6.53 -12.37
CA GLU A 104 -15.06 -5.90 -11.10
C GLU A 104 -14.90 -6.85 -9.91
N ILE A 105 -15.39 -8.08 -10.03
CA ILE A 105 -15.31 -9.11 -8.98
C ILE A 105 -13.84 -9.38 -8.62
N ARG A 106 -12.98 -9.48 -9.64
CA ARG A 106 -11.54 -9.70 -9.44
C ARG A 106 -10.90 -8.51 -8.71
N VAL A 107 -11.23 -7.28 -9.11
CA VAL A 107 -10.68 -6.07 -8.45
C VAL A 107 -11.16 -6.01 -6.99
N MET A 108 -12.44 -6.24 -6.73
CA MET A 108 -12.98 -6.28 -5.37
C MET A 108 -12.30 -7.34 -4.51
N ALA A 109 -12.10 -8.55 -5.04
CA ALA A 109 -11.42 -9.63 -4.32
C ALA A 109 -9.96 -9.27 -4.01
N ILE A 110 -9.23 -8.66 -4.96
CA ILE A 110 -7.86 -8.20 -4.75
C ILE A 110 -7.80 -7.14 -3.65
N PHE A 111 -8.66 -6.11 -3.68
CA PHE A 111 -8.65 -5.07 -2.65
C PHE A 111 -9.00 -5.62 -1.28
N LEU A 112 -10.02 -6.48 -1.19
CA LEU A 112 -10.47 -7.02 0.10
C LEU A 112 -9.45 -8.00 0.71
N ILE A 113 -9.08 -9.04 -0.06
CA ILE A 113 -8.27 -10.16 0.43
C ILE A 113 -6.78 -9.81 0.37
N GLY A 114 -6.37 -9.05 -0.64
CA GLY A 114 -4.98 -8.68 -0.86
C GLY A 114 -4.54 -7.45 -0.06
N TYR A 115 -5.42 -6.49 0.25
CA TYR A 115 -5.00 -5.24 0.91
C TYR A 115 -5.73 -4.99 2.23
N TYR A 116 -7.07 -4.93 2.24
CA TYR A 116 -7.79 -4.52 3.45
C TYR A 116 -7.61 -5.48 4.62
N ILE A 117 -7.78 -6.78 4.40
CA ILE A 117 -7.62 -7.79 5.47
C ILE A 117 -6.15 -7.84 5.95
N PRO A 118 -5.13 -7.96 5.09
CA PRO A 118 -3.73 -7.93 5.49
C PRO A 118 -3.36 -6.66 6.27
N ALA A 119 -3.74 -5.48 5.78
CA ALA A 119 -3.51 -4.21 6.46
C ALA A 119 -4.08 -4.21 7.89
N LEU A 120 -5.35 -4.62 8.08
CA LEU A 120 -5.98 -4.66 9.40
C LEU A 120 -5.27 -5.63 10.37
N ILE A 121 -4.81 -6.79 9.87
CA ILE A 121 -4.05 -7.76 10.66
C ILE A 121 -2.71 -7.15 11.10
N ALA A 122 -1.98 -6.53 10.18
CA ALA A 122 -0.70 -5.89 10.46
C ALA A 122 -0.84 -4.71 11.43
N LEU A 123 -1.84 -3.85 11.24
CA LEU A 123 -2.14 -2.74 12.15
C LEU A 123 -2.43 -3.22 13.56
N ARG A 124 -3.28 -4.24 13.71
CA ARG A 124 -3.60 -4.80 15.03
C ARG A 124 -2.36 -5.35 15.74
N TYR A 125 -1.47 -6.00 15.01
CA TYR A 125 -0.23 -6.54 15.57
C TYR A 125 0.75 -5.44 15.98
N LEU A 126 1.02 -4.49 15.07
CA LEU A 126 1.93 -3.37 15.33
C LEU A 126 1.43 -2.52 16.50
N TRP A 127 0.12 -2.26 16.61
CA TRP A 127 -0.48 -1.57 17.75
C TRP A 127 -0.20 -2.27 19.08
N LYS A 128 -0.40 -3.59 19.13
CA LYS A 128 -0.10 -4.39 20.34
C LYS A 128 1.38 -4.34 20.69
N GLN A 129 2.27 -4.38 19.69
CA GLN A 129 3.70 -4.32 19.92
C GLN A 129 4.13 -2.97 20.50
N MET A 130 3.59 -1.86 19.98
CA MET A 130 3.89 -0.52 20.47
C MET A 130 3.40 -0.32 21.90
N THR A 131 2.17 -0.72 22.20
CA THR A 131 1.59 -0.57 23.56
C THR A 131 2.21 -1.53 24.59
N ALA A 132 2.73 -2.68 24.16
CA ALA A 132 3.50 -3.57 25.02
C ALA A 132 4.92 -3.07 25.29
N SER A 133 5.47 -2.24 24.41
CA SER A 133 6.80 -1.62 24.59
C SER A 133 6.78 -0.43 25.57
N GLU A 134 5.60 0.13 25.85
CA GLU A 134 5.42 1.25 26.79
C GLU A 134 5.18 0.80 28.24
N ARG A 135 4.98 -0.51 28.48
CA ARG A 135 4.84 -1.11 29.81
C ARG A 135 6.15 -1.75 30.26
#